data_AF-A0AAW9LN25-F1
#
_entry.id   AF-A0AAW9LN25-F1
#
_cell.length_a   1.000
_cell.length_b   1.000
_cell.length_c   1.000
_cell.angle_alpha   90.00
_cell.angle_beta   90.00
_cell.angle_gamma   90.00
#
_symmetry.space_group_name_H-M   'P 1'
#
loop_
_entity.id
_entity.type
_entity.pdbx_description
1 polymer ?
#
loop_
_entity_poly.entity_id
_entity_poly.type
_entity_poly.pdbx_seq_one_letter_code
_entity_poly.pdbx_strand_id
1 'polypeptide(L)'
;MKPGKLLLCASLALFSITAQAQCPDMTGSYRFTGAEHPFYLVKIPGQSRYNAFFPNEAGQFTRVQTADISSEEMKRQQIPECALIIQRVGMMMKTNKGEKVDVMTQSQNYTTEKTITTEYGLMIYAGFASDFIGIDKISAQVPKEAQNDTLPLITEAQ
;
A
#
# COMPACT_ATOMS: atom_id res chain seq x y z
N MET A 1 -29.88 -0.34 -63.96
CA MET A 1 -28.42 -0.58 -63.86
C MET A 1 -27.73 0.74 -63.53
N LYS A 2 -27.22 0.90 -62.30
CA LYS A 2 -26.31 1.96 -61.82
C LYS A 2 -25.62 1.44 -60.53
N PRO A 3 -24.38 1.82 -60.23
CA PRO A 3 -23.38 0.89 -59.72
C PRO A 3 -23.09 1.00 -58.20
N GLY A 4 -22.83 -0.16 -57.61
CA GLY A 4 -21.62 -0.47 -56.84
C GLY A 4 -21.28 0.38 -55.63
N LYS A 5 -21.72 -0.08 -54.45
CA LYS A 5 -21.15 0.26 -53.14
C LYS A 5 -19.69 -0.21 -53.07
N LEU A 6 -18.77 0.70 -52.79
CA LEU A 6 -17.41 0.36 -52.31
C LEU A 6 -17.15 1.21 -51.06
N LEU A 7 -17.45 0.64 -49.90
CA LEU A 7 -17.05 1.16 -48.60
C LEU A 7 -15.80 0.38 -48.19
N LEU A 8 -14.64 1.02 -48.33
CA LEU A 8 -13.37 0.55 -47.79
C LEU A 8 -13.47 0.52 -46.26
N CYS A 9 -13.53 -0.67 -45.68
CA CYS A 9 -13.20 -0.88 -44.27
C CYS A 9 -11.69 -0.70 -44.11
N ALA A 10 -11.25 0.52 -43.80
CA ALA A 10 -9.91 0.76 -43.31
C ALA A 10 -9.81 0.19 -41.90
N SER A 11 -9.18 -0.98 -41.79
CA SER A 11 -8.84 -1.65 -40.55
C SER A 11 -8.07 -0.71 -39.62
N LEU A 12 -8.73 -0.19 -38.58
CA LEU A 12 -8.02 0.33 -37.41
C LEU A 12 -7.30 -0.84 -36.78
N ALA A 13 -6.00 -0.93 -37.02
CA ALA A 13 -5.11 -1.72 -36.20
C ALA A 13 -5.27 -1.23 -34.76
N LEU A 14 -5.94 -2.05 -33.94
CA LEU A 14 -5.97 -1.91 -32.50
C LEU A 14 -4.54 -2.02 -32.00
N PHE A 15 -3.87 -0.89 -31.87
CA PHE A 15 -2.76 -0.74 -30.96
C PHE A 15 -3.31 -1.07 -29.57
N SER A 16 -3.10 -2.34 -29.19
CA SER A 16 -3.34 -2.80 -27.84
C SER A 16 -2.29 -2.10 -26.98
N ILE A 17 -2.63 -0.91 -26.50
CA ILE A 17 -1.89 -0.24 -25.45
C ILE A 17 -2.00 -1.20 -24.26
N THR A 18 -0.92 -1.92 -23.99
CA THR A 18 -0.74 -2.59 -22.71
C THR A 18 -0.74 -1.50 -21.65
N ALA A 19 -1.92 -1.21 -21.11
CA ALA A 19 -2.06 -0.44 -19.90
C ALA A 19 -1.32 -1.23 -18.82
N GLN A 20 -0.03 -0.94 -18.63
CA GLN A 20 0.68 -1.34 -17.43
C GLN A 20 -0.17 -0.81 -16.29
N ALA A 21 -0.76 -1.72 -15.50
CA ALA A 21 -1.58 -1.35 -14.36
C ALA A 21 -0.70 -0.54 -13.41
N GLN A 22 -0.79 0.80 -13.49
CA GLN A 22 -0.01 1.68 -12.65
C GLN A 22 -0.62 1.60 -11.25
N CYS A 23 0.19 1.22 -10.27
CA CYS A 23 -0.26 1.15 -8.89
C CYS A 23 -0.89 2.48 -8.47
N PRO A 24 -2.07 2.45 -7.81
CA PRO A 24 -2.72 3.67 -7.38
C PRO A 24 -1.80 4.44 -6.42
N ASP A 25 -1.87 5.76 -6.47
CA ASP A 25 -1.17 6.59 -5.49
C ASP A 25 -1.72 6.29 -4.08
N MET A 26 -0.81 5.91 -3.20
CA MET A 26 -1.11 5.52 -1.82
C MET A 26 -0.99 6.71 -0.85
N THR A 27 -0.82 7.93 -1.36
CA THR A 27 -0.87 9.14 -0.54
C THR A 27 -2.24 9.25 0.12
N GLY A 28 -2.25 9.54 1.42
CA GLY A 28 -3.49 9.69 2.18
C GLY A 28 -3.32 9.52 3.69
N SER A 29 -4.45 9.68 4.36
CA SER A 29 -4.60 9.46 5.80
C SER A 29 -5.24 8.10 6.04
N TYR A 30 -4.66 7.34 6.95
CA TYR A 30 -5.00 5.96 7.22
C TYR A 30 -5.12 5.72 8.73
N ARG A 31 -5.84 4.68 9.14
CA ARG A 31 -5.97 4.31 10.55
C ARG A 31 -6.01 2.80 10.68
N PHE A 32 -5.24 2.28 11.63
CA PHE A 32 -5.33 0.88 12.03
C PHE A 32 -6.67 0.62 12.72
N THR A 33 -7.30 -0.51 12.44
CA THR A 33 -8.54 -0.90 13.11
C THR A 33 -8.33 -0.90 14.63
N GLY A 34 -9.16 -0.14 15.35
CA GLY A 34 -9.08 0.02 16.80
C GLY A 34 -8.12 1.10 17.31
N ALA A 35 -7.36 1.76 16.43
CA ALA A 35 -6.50 2.88 16.82
C ALA A 35 -7.24 4.22 16.78
N GLU A 36 -6.92 5.12 17.72
CA GLU A 36 -7.55 6.44 17.81
C GLU A 36 -6.97 7.41 16.76
N HIS A 37 -5.64 7.44 16.64
CA HIS A 37 -4.92 8.42 15.82
C HIS A 37 -4.61 7.90 14.41
N PRO A 38 -4.77 8.73 13.37
CA PRO A 38 -4.40 8.37 12.01
C PRO A 38 -2.88 8.43 11.79
N PHE A 39 -2.38 7.61 10.86
CA PHE A 39 -1.06 7.75 10.27
C PHE A 39 -1.17 8.28 8.84
N TYR A 40 -0.06 8.77 8.30
CA TYR A 40 -0.04 9.41 6.98
C TYR A 40 0.96 8.74 6.06
N LEU A 41 0.57 8.54 4.80
CA LEU A 41 1.48 8.21 3.71
C LEU A 41 1.58 9.40 2.76
N VAL A 42 2.81 9.80 2.44
CA VAL A 42 3.10 10.92 1.54
C VAL A 42 4.11 10.47 0.50
N LYS A 43 3.71 10.50 -0.78
CA LYS A 43 4.60 10.14 -1.88
C LYS A 43 5.79 11.08 -1.98
N ILE A 44 6.98 10.52 -2.17
CA ILE A 44 8.19 11.30 -2.41
C ILE A 44 8.21 11.71 -3.88
N PRO A 45 8.29 13.02 -4.22
CA PRO A 45 8.27 13.48 -5.60
C PRO A 45 9.36 12.82 -6.45
N GLY A 46 8.98 12.34 -7.65
CA GLY A 46 9.89 11.69 -8.58
C GLY A 46 10.31 10.26 -8.19
N GLN A 47 9.74 9.68 -7.13
CA GLN A 47 10.07 8.34 -6.66
C GLN A 47 8.82 7.45 -6.55
N SER A 48 9.04 6.13 -6.53
CA SER A 48 8.05 5.10 -6.20
C SER A 48 7.80 5.00 -4.68
N ARG A 49 8.59 5.71 -3.88
CA ARG A 49 8.64 5.62 -2.41
C ARG A 49 7.72 6.60 -1.71
N TYR A 50 7.39 6.29 -0.47
CA TYR A 50 6.56 7.11 0.41
C TYR A 50 7.28 7.36 1.74
N ASN A 51 7.07 8.54 2.32
CA ASN A 51 7.25 8.76 3.74
C ASN A 51 5.96 8.29 4.47
N ALA A 52 6.13 7.47 5.50
CA ALA A 52 5.08 7.06 6.42
C ALA A 52 5.31 7.73 7.78
N PHE A 53 4.29 8.41 8.28
CA PHE A 53 4.32 9.13 9.54
C PHE A 53 3.35 8.47 10.52
N PHE A 54 3.89 7.79 11.53
CA PHE A 54 3.11 7.11 12.55
C PHE A 54 3.05 7.93 13.84
N PRO A 55 1.86 8.25 14.38
CA PRO A 55 1.74 9.00 15.61
C PRO A 55 2.14 8.14 16.83
N ASN A 56 2.67 8.79 17.85
CA ASN A 56 2.71 8.26 19.22
C ASN A 56 1.60 8.91 20.07
N GLU A 57 1.46 8.46 21.32
CA GLU A 57 0.46 8.99 22.26
C GLU A 57 0.68 10.47 22.62
N ALA A 58 1.91 10.97 22.48
CA ALA A 58 2.26 12.37 22.74
C ALA A 58 1.97 13.29 21.54
N GLY A 59 1.40 12.78 20.44
CA GLY A 59 1.13 13.53 19.21
C GLY A 59 2.37 13.85 18.37
N GLN A 60 3.51 13.22 18.67
CA GLN A 60 4.71 13.24 17.84
C GLN A 60 4.68 12.11 16.82
N PHE A 61 5.50 12.21 15.79
CA PHE A 61 5.51 11.26 14.68
C PHE A 61 6.85 10.56 14.51
N THR A 62 6.81 9.25 14.33
CA THR A 62 7.94 8.50 13.76
C THR A 62 7.81 8.54 12.24
N ARG A 63 8.87 9.01 11.57
CA ARG A 63 8.97 8.96 10.11
C ARG A 63 9.76 7.73 9.68
N VAL A 64 9.16 6.89 8.86
CA VAL A 64 9.83 5.77 8.18
C VAL A 64 9.56 5.85 6.68
N GLN A 65 10.42 5.27 5.86
CA GLN A 65 10.24 5.25 4.41
C GLN A 65 9.83 3.87 3.93
N THR A 66 9.15 3.81 2.79
CA THR A 66 8.96 2.54 2.09
C THR A 66 10.24 2.11 1.38
N ALA A 67 10.44 0.81 1.20
CA ALA A 67 11.47 0.29 0.32
C ALA A 67 11.08 0.53 -1.15
N ASP A 68 12.07 0.77 -2.00
CA ASP A 68 11.91 0.71 -3.45
C ASP A 68 12.29 -0.69 -3.90
N ILE A 69 11.32 -1.44 -4.40
CA ILE A 69 11.48 -2.83 -4.81
C ILE A 69 11.04 -2.92 -6.27
N SER A 70 11.92 -3.43 -7.13
CA SER A 70 11.59 -3.60 -8.54
C SER A 70 10.48 -4.63 -8.72
N SER A 71 9.72 -4.51 -9.81
CA SER A 71 8.66 -5.48 -10.12
C SER A 71 9.18 -6.91 -10.31
N GLU A 72 10.41 -7.08 -10.80
CA GLU A 72 11.07 -8.39 -10.90
C GLU A 72 11.34 -8.98 -9.51
N GLU A 73 11.80 -8.14 -8.57
CA GLU A 73 12.06 -8.55 -7.20
C GLU A 73 10.76 -8.89 -6.47
N MET A 74 9.71 -8.08 -6.65
CA MET A 74 8.39 -8.37 -6.08
C MET A 74 7.89 -9.74 -6.52
N LYS A 75 8.00 -10.05 -7.83
CA LYS A 75 7.61 -11.35 -8.38
C LYS A 75 8.47 -12.49 -7.82
N ARG A 76 9.79 -12.29 -7.74
CA ARG A 76 10.72 -13.30 -7.19
C ARG A 76 10.42 -13.63 -5.73
N GLN A 77 10.10 -12.61 -4.94
CA GLN A 77 9.76 -12.77 -3.52
C GLN A 77 8.29 -13.08 -3.27
N GLN A 78 7.47 -13.23 -4.33
CA GLN A 78 6.02 -13.43 -4.24
C GLN A 78 5.32 -12.32 -3.43
N ILE A 79 5.86 -11.10 -3.46
CA ILE A 79 5.24 -9.91 -2.87
C ILE A 79 4.07 -9.50 -3.76
N PRO A 80 2.87 -9.25 -3.19
CA PRO A 80 1.71 -8.80 -3.95
C PRO A 80 1.99 -7.53 -4.74
N GLU A 81 1.42 -7.44 -5.96
CA GLU A 81 1.53 -6.23 -6.77
C GLU A 81 0.97 -5.02 -6.01
N CYS A 82 1.64 -3.87 -6.14
CA CYS A 82 1.28 -2.63 -5.47
C CYS A 82 1.34 -2.64 -3.93
N ALA A 83 1.93 -3.67 -3.31
CA ALA A 83 2.26 -3.64 -1.90
C ALA A 83 3.36 -2.61 -1.60
N LEU A 84 3.27 -1.95 -0.44
CA LEU A 84 4.31 -1.09 0.11
C LEU A 84 5.01 -1.80 1.26
N ILE A 85 6.31 -2.02 1.12
CA ILE A 85 7.14 -2.46 2.24
C ILE A 85 7.54 -1.23 3.05
N ILE A 86 6.88 -1.01 4.18
CA ILE A 86 7.19 0.07 5.13
C ILE A 86 8.32 -0.42 6.03
N GLN A 87 9.50 0.17 5.89
CA GLN A 87 10.71 -0.29 6.58
C GLN A 87 10.50 -0.33 8.09
N ARG A 88 10.95 -1.43 8.73
CA ARG A 88 10.82 -1.71 10.18
C ARG A 88 9.39 -1.86 10.70
N VAL A 89 8.38 -1.80 9.84
CA VAL A 89 6.97 -1.91 10.22
C VAL A 89 6.34 -3.16 9.62
N GLY A 90 6.35 -3.29 8.29
CA GLY A 90 5.71 -4.43 7.61
C GLY A 90 5.34 -4.15 6.16
N MET A 91 4.49 -5.01 5.61
CA MET A 91 4.01 -4.92 4.24
C MET A 91 2.54 -4.48 4.22
N MET A 92 2.29 -3.27 3.74
CA MET A 92 0.94 -2.75 3.54
C MET A 92 0.46 -3.11 2.14
N MET A 93 -0.73 -3.69 2.02
CA MET A 93 -1.31 -4.08 0.73
C MET A 93 -2.79 -3.76 0.70
N LYS A 94 -3.33 -3.60 -0.51
CA LYS A 94 -4.78 -3.58 -0.71
C LYS A 94 -5.32 -4.99 -0.52
N THR A 95 -6.47 -5.10 0.12
CA THR A 95 -7.07 -6.37 0.50
C THR A 95 -8.50 -6.48 0.00
N ASN A 96 -8.98 -7.71 -0.19
CA ASN A 96 -10.37 -7.94 -0.52
C ASN A 96 -11.15 -8.27 0.76
N LYS A 97 -12.22 -7.54 1.01
CA LYS A 97 -13.07 -7.79 2.17
C LYS A 97 -13.64 -9.21 2.11
N GLY A 98 -13.53 -9.95 3.21
CA GLY A 98 -13.96 -11.35 3.33
C GLY A 98 -12.90 -12.38 2.94
N GLU A 99 -11.77 -11.96 2.39
CA GLU A 99 -10.60 -12.82 2.18
C GLU A 99 -10.00 -13.24 3.52
N LYS A 100 -9.36 -14.42 3.56
CA LYS A 100 -8.68 -14.93 4.74
C LYS A 100 -7.17 -14.86 4.55
N VAL A 101 -6.47 -14.51 5.62
CA VAL A 101 -5.01 -14.48 5.65
C VAL A 101 -4.52 -15.38 6.76
N ASP A 102 -3.60 -16.26 6.41
CA ASP A 102 -2.88 -17.10 7.35
C ASP A 102 -1.83 -16.29 8.10
N VAL A 103 -1.90 -16.32 9.43
CA VAL A 103 -0.92 -15.67 10.32
C VAL A 103 -0.34 -16.66 11.31
N MET A 104 0.94 -16.49 11.66
CA MET A 104 1.65 -17.36 12.59
C MET A 104 1.70 -16.73 13.97
N THR A 105 1.01 -17.32 14.94
CA THR A 105 1.07 -16.84 16.33
C THR A 105 2.38 -17.23 17.00
N GLN A 106 2.79 -16.51 18.06
CA GLN A 106 4.06 -16.73 18.78
C GLN A 106 4.23 -18.14 19.37
N SER A 107 3.17 -18.96 19.43
CA SER A 107 3.28 -20.39 19.74
C SER A 107 3.69 -21.16 18.49
N GLN A 108 4.91 -21.68 18.51
CA GLN A 108 5.52 -22.48 17.46
C GLN A 108 4.52 -23.51 16.90
N ASN A 109 4.14 -23.33 15.62
CA ASN A 109 3.37 -24.25 14.76
C ASN A 109 1.85 -24.10 14.64
N TYR A 110 1.22 -23.01 15.10
CA TYR A 110 -0.20 -22.78 14.80
C TYR A 110 -0.41 -21.58 13.88
N THR A 111 -0.71 -21.89 12.61
CA THR A 111 -1.29 -20.94 11.67
C THR A 111 -2.75 -20.70 12.06
N THR A 112 -3.11 -19.44 12.22
CA THR A 112 -4.49 -19.02 12.45
C THR A 112 -4.97 -18.24 11.23
N GLU A 113 -6.19 -18.50 10.77
CA GLU A 113 -6.80 -17.68 9.72
C GLU A 113 -7.42 -16.41 10.34
N LYS A 114 -7.09 -15.25 9.78
CA LYS A 114 -7.78 -13.98 10.07
C LYS A 114 -8.60 -13.55 8.85
N THR A 115 -9.87 -13.24 9.08
CA THR A 115 -10.74 -12.67 8.03
C THR A 115 -10.48 -11.17 7.88
N ILE A 116 -10.23 -10.74 6.66
CA ILE A 116 -10.02 -9.35 6.29
C ILE A 116 -11.36 -8.61 6.31
N THR A 117 -11.45 -7.55 7.10
CA THR A 117 -12.65 -6.70 7.18
C THR A 117 -12.48 -5.32 6.54
N THR A 118 -11.26 -4.95 6.17
CA THR A 118 -10.84 -3.61 5.72
C THR A 118 -10.36 -3.59 4.27
N GLU A 119 -10.27 -2.40 3.65
CA GLU A 119 -9.78 -2.24 2.27
C GLU A 119 -8.25 -2.41 2.17
N TYR A 120 -7.53 -2.10 3.24
CA TYR A 120 -6.09 -2.28 3.32
C TYR A 120 -5.76 -3.13 4.54
N GLY A 121 -4.56 -3.70 4.52
CA GLY A 121 -4.01 -4.40 5.67
C GLY A 121 -2.50 -4.28 5.73
N LEU A 122 -1.98 -4.43 6.94
CA LEU A 122 -0.56 -4.48 7.24
C LEU A 122 -0.21 -5.88 7.71
N MET A 123 0.63 -6.57 6.94
CA MET A 123 1.27 -7.80 7.37
C MET A 123 2.57 -7.47 8.10
N ILE A 124 2.67 -7.90 9.35
CA ILE A 124 3.82 -7.67 10.23
C ILE A 124 4.54 -8.99 10.43
N TYR A 125 5.87 -8.95 10.44
CA TYR A 125 6.72 -10.12 10.71
C TYR A 125 7.62 -9.83 11.90
N ALA A 126 7.61 -10.71 12.89
CA ALA A 126 8.43 -10.62 14.10
C ALA A 126 9.04 -12.00 14.42
N GLY A 127 10.24 -12.25 13.89
CA GLY A 127 10.90 -13.55 14.01
C GLY A 127 10.09 -14.64 13.31
N PHE A 128 9.62 -15.64 14.08
CA PHE A 128 8.78 -16.74 13.59
C PHE A 128 7.27 -16.45 13.68
N ALA A 129 6.88 -15.27 14.16
CA ALA A 129 5.49 -14.85 14.23
C ALA A 129 5.17 -13.89 13.08
N SER A 130 3.95 -13.99 12.57
CA SER A 130 3.36 -13.00 11.68
C SER A 130 2.00 -12.59 12.19
N ASP A 131 1.62 -11.36 11.90
CA ASP A 131 0.26 -10.89 12.18
C ASP A 131 -0.26 -10.03 11.03
N PHE A 132 -1.58 -9.87 10.99
CA PHE A 132 -2.29 -9.03 10.05
C PHE A 132 -3.18 -8.04 10.80
N ILE A 133 -2.96 -6.75 10.54
CA ILE A 133 -3.72 -5.64 11.11
C ILE A 133 -4.52 -4.96 10.00
N GLY A 134 -5.83 -4.81 10.21
CA GLY A 134 -6.70 -4.08 9.29
C GLY A 134 -6.39 -2.59 9.26
N ILE A 135 -6.46 -1.98 8.08
CA ILE A 135 -6.27 -0.54 7.87
C ILE A 135 -7.43 0.03 7.07
N ASP A 136 -8.02 1.10 7.59
CA ASP A 136 -9.00 1.90 6.89
C ASP A 136 -8.34 3.14 6.27
N LYS A 137 -8.62 3.41 4.99
CA LYS A 137 -8.27 4.69 4.38
C LYS A 137 -9.33 5.72 4.80
N ILE A 138 -8.90 6.73 5.54
CA ILE A 138 -9.79 7.79 6.05
C ILE A 138 -10.00 8.87 4.98
N SER A 139 -8.92 9.24 4.29
CA SER A 139 -8.95 10.30 3.29
C SER A 139 -7.81 10.15 2.28
N ALA A 140 -8.03 10.60 1.05
CA ALA A 140 -6.96 10.78 0.06
C ALA A 140 -6.06 11.99 0.37
N GLN A 141 -6.47 12.86 1.29
CA GLN A 141 -5.72 14.03 1.72
C GLN A 141 -4.90 13.72 2.97
N VAL A 142 -3.81 14.46 3.15
CA VAL A 142 -3.00 14.47 4.38
C VAL A 142 -2.89 15.90 4.91
N PRO A 143 -2.60 16.11 6.20
CA PRO A 143 -2.33 17.44 6.74
C PRO A 143 -1.18 18.15 5.99
N LYS A 144 -1.21 19.48 5.95
CA LYS A 144 -0.18 20.28 5.26
C LYS A 144 1.19 20.06 5.88
N GLU A 145 1.23 19.83 7.17
CA GLU A 145 2.42 19.56 7.95
C GLU A 145 3.08 18.25 7.50
N ALA A 146 2.29 17.22 7.17
CA ALA A 146 2.80 15.97 6.62
C ALA A 146 3.32 16.15 5.18
N GLN A 147 2.59 16.91 4.36
CA GLN A 147 3.01 17.27 2.99
C GLN A 147 4.33 18.03 2.94
N ASN A 148 4.50 18.98 3.87
CA ASN A 148 5.65 19.87 3.91
C ASN A 148 6.80 19.31 4.78
N ASP A 149 6.67 18.09 5.30
CA ASP A 149 7.66 17.46 6.19
C ASP A 149 7.96 18.30 7.45
N THR A 150 6.93 18.95 8.01
CA THR A 150 7.00 19.79 9.21
C THR A 150 6.22 19.23 10.40
N LEU A 151 5.86 17.93 10.37
CA LEU A 151 5.28 17.26 11.52
C LEU A 151 6.28 17.25 12.70
N PRO A 152 5.81 17.29 13.96
CA PRO A 152 6.68 17.16 15.12
C PRO A 152 7.24 15.75 15.17
N LEU A 153 8.45 15.54 14.65
CA LEU A 153 9.09 14.24 14.64
C LEU A 153 9.66 13.90 16.01
N ILE A 154 9.65 12.62 16.36
CA ILE A 154 10.44 12.13 17.48
C ILE A 154 11.91 12.34 17.12
N THR A 155 12.60 13.20 17.86
CA THR A 155 14.07 13.21 17.89
C THR A 155 14.50 11.94 18.59
N GLU A 156 14.97 10.94 17.85
CA GLU A 156 15.72 9.85 18.46
C GLU A 156 16.95 10.48 19.16
N ALA A 157 17.07 10.30 20.47
CA ALA A 157 18.36 10.48 21.12
C ALA A 157 19.29 9.43 20.51
N GLN A 158 20.32 9.88 19.80
CA GLN A 158 21.36 9.04 19.20
C GLN A 158 22.09 8.21 20.25
#